data_AF-A0A8T5QHW8-F1
#
_entry.id   AF-A0A8T5QHW8-F1
#
_cell.length_a   1.000
_cell.length_b   1.000
_cell.length_c   1.000
_cell.angle_alpha   90.00
_cell.angle_beta   90.00
_cell.angle_gamma   90.00
#
_symmetry.space_group_name_H-M   'P 1'
#
loop_
_entity.id
_entity.type
_entity.pdbx_description
1 polymer ?
#
loop_
_entity_poly.entity_id
_entity_poly.type
_entity_poly.pdbx_seq_one_letter_code
_entity_poly.pdbx_strand_id
1 'polypeptide(L)'
;MHSWKNFVDKVKRYWPLEGFEKRGLIISLLILAFIFNFRDWGVERFDFVFGLKNLLVTLILVALAFLVRELAHRTIATWLGYRSQYKAWLLGLVIGLVIAFVSNGRLPFIAAGTLVITHLPVHRLGKGYYELSVKHLGWIAMAAPIANMLFAILLKSLSVATGLEVFEKAMMITIWIALFDMVPIPPFNGSRTFFGSRYVYVFVLGALIGCALLLKYLTGIVPILGAIALGALVLLVFFMYVDKKW
;
A
#
# COMPACT_ATOMS: atom_id res chain seq x y z
N MET A 1 22.92 -10.37 -15.72
CA MET A 1 22.79 -9.23 -16.65
C MET A 1 21.39 -8.60 -16.57
N HIS A 2 21.28 -7.42 -15.96
CA HIS A 2 20.05 -6.60 -15.97
C HIS A 2 20.00 -5.74 -17.23
N SER A 3 19.72 -6.37 -18.38
CA SER A 3 19.46 -5.64 -19.63
C SER A 3 18.00 -5.18 -19.67
N TRP A 4 17.75 -3.98 -20.18
CA TRP A 4 16.39 -3.45 -20.43
C TRP A 4 15.52 -4.45 -21.22
N LYS A 5 16.10 -5.14 -22.21
CA LYS A 5 15.41 -6.17 -23.01
C LYS A 5 14.91 -7.35 -22.14
N ASN A 6 15.70 -7.77 -21.15
CA ASN A 6 15.32 -8.83 -20.21
C ASN A 6 14.18 -8.38 -19.30
N PHE A 7 14.18 -7.12 -18.86
CA PHE A 7 13.06 -6.57 -18.10
C PHE A 7 11.77 -6.59 -18.93
N VAL A 8 11.81 -6.06 -20.16
CA VAL A 8 10.65 -6.03 -21.07
C VAL A 8 10.11 -7.44 -21.35
N ASP A 9 10.98 -8.43 -21.55
CA ASP A 9 10.57 -9.83 -21.75
C ASP A 9 9.81 -10.38 -20.53
N LYS A 10 10.35 -10.19 -19.32
CA LYS A 10 9.68 -10.61 -18.08
C LYS A 10 8.32 -9.92 -17.90
N VAL A 11 8.25 -8.62 -18.20
CA VAL A 11 7.01 -7.86 -18.13
C VAL A 11 5.96 -8.48 -19.06
N LYS A 12 6.30 -8.76 -20.32
CA LYS A 12 5.38 -9.37 -21.27
C LYS A 12 4.90 -10.75 -20.82
N ARG A 13 5.79 -11.55 -20.21
CA ARG A 13 5.50 -12.94 -19.85
C ARG A 13 4.76 -13.12 -18.52
N TYR A 14 5.08 -12.32 -17.49
CA TYR A 14 4.62 -12.58 -16.11
C TYR A 14 3.66 -11.54 -15.55
N TRP A 15 3.46 -10.40 -16.21
CA TRP A 15 2.54 -9.36 -15.77
C TRP A 15 1.04 -9.67 -16.00
N PRO A 16 0.61 -10.50 -16.98
CA PRO A 16 -0.82 -10.81 -17.12
C PRO A 16 -1.44 -11.32 -15.81
N LEU A 17 -2.57 -10.72 -15.42
CA LEU A 17 -3.32 -11.07 -14.21
C LEU A 17 -4.02 -12.42 -14.38
N GLU A 18 -3.89 -13.28 -13.38
CA GLU A 18 -4.59 -14.57 -13.37
C GLU A 18 -6.06 -14.39 -12.98
N GLY A 19 -6.92 -15.34 -13.37
CA GLY A 19 -8.37 -15.24 -13.14
C GLY A 19 -8.74 -15.10 -11.67
N PHE A 20 -8.06 -15.83 -10.77
CA PHE A 20 -8.31 -15.72 -9.33
C PHE A 20 -7.90 -14.35 -8.77
N GLU A 21 -6.82 -13.77 -9.32
CA GLU A 21 -6.27 -12.50 -8.88
C GLU A 21 -7.22 -11.36 -9.27
N LYS A 22 -7.73 -11.37 -10.51
CA LYS A 22 -8.74 -10.41 -10.95
C LYS A 22 -9.97 -10.43 -10.05
N ARG A 23 -10.50 -11.62 -9.73
CA ARG A 23 -11.65 -11.77 -8.84
C ARG A 23 -11.35 -11.24 -7.44
N GLY A 24 -10.19 -11.58 -6.89
CA GLY A 24 -9.74 -11.10 -5.58
C GLY A 24 -9.61 -9.58 -5.51
N LEU A 25 -9.02 -8.97 -6.53
CA LEU A 25 -8.90 -7.51 -6.64
C LEU A 25 -10.29 -6.87 -6.69
N ILE A 26 -11.19 -7.33 -7.56
CA ILE A 26 -12.54 -6.76 -7.68
C ILE A 26 -13.29 -6.83 -6.33
N ILE A 27 -13.26 -7.99 -5.65
CA ILE A 27 -13.91 -8.16 -4.35
C ILE A 27 -13.33 -7.19 -3.31
N SER A 28 -12.00 -7.05 -3.29
CA SER A 28 -11.32 -6.17 -2.34
C SER A 28 -11.63 -4.70 -2.61
N LEU A 29 -11.66 -4.29 -3.89
CA LEU A 29 -12.02 -2.92 -4.29
C LEU A 29 -13.45 -2.57 -3.86
N LEU A 30 -14.41 -3.47 -4.10
CA LEU A 30 -15.81 -3.25 -3.74
C LEU A 30 -16.00 -3.12 -2.23
N ILE A 31 -15.42 -4.04 -1.45
CA ILE A 31 -15.54 -4.03 0.01
C ILE A 31 -14.84 -2.81 0.61
N LEU A 32 -13.64 -2.46 0.14
CA LEU A 32 -12.92 -1.29 0.66
C LEU A 32 -13.61 0.01 0.28
N ALA A 33 -14.12 0.12 -0.95
CA ALA A 33 -14.92 1.28 -1.35
C ALA A 33 -16.14 1.46 -0.46
N PHE A 34 -16.81 0.37 -0.10
CA PHE A 34 -17.93 0.40 0.84
C PHE A 34 -17.48 0.83 2.26
N ILE A 35 -16.39 0.26 2.78
CA ILE A 35 -15.84 0.63 4.10
C ILE A 35 -15.51 2.12 4.17
N PHE A 36 -14.86 2.67 3.14
CA PHE A 36 -14.51 4.09 3.11
C PHE A 36 -15.72 5.01 2.87
N ASN A 37 -16.73 4.55 2.13
CA ASN A 37 -17.94 5.34 1.86
C ASN A 37 -19.00 5.22 2.96
N PHE A 38 -18.78 4.42 4.01
CA PHE A 38 -19.81 4.08 5.00
C PHE A 38 -20.50 5.30 5.62
N ARG A 39 -19.77 6.40 5.82
CA ARG A 39 -20.28 7.64 6.43
C ARG A 39 -20.88 8.63 5.42
N ASP A 40 -20.65 8.43 4.13
CA ASP A 40 -20.99 9.40 3.08
C ASP A 40 -22.36 9.15 2.43
N TRP A 41 -23.24 8.42 3.12
CA TRP A 41 -24.64 8.16 2.71
C TRP A 41 -25.61 9.27 3.16
N GLY A 42 -25.07 10.37 3.71
CA GLY A 42 -25.80 11.53 4.21
C GLY A 42 -25.61 11.73 5.71
N VAL A 43 -25.05 12.88 6.10
CA VAL A 43 -24.63 13.17 7.48
C VAL A 43 -25.84 13.48 8.40
N GLU A 44 -26.88 14.09 7.86
CA GLU A 44 -28.08 14.52 8.61
C GLU A 44 -29.37 13.79 8.17
N ARG A 45 -29.45 13.38 6.90
CA ARG A 45 -30.55 12.57 6.35
C ARG A 45 -29.99 11.55 5.38
N PHE A 46 -30.48 10.33 5.45
CA PHE A 46 -30.12 9.26 4.52
C PHE A 46 -30.63 9.62 3.12
N ASP A 47 -29.71 9.78 2.18
CA ASP A 47 -30.02 9.98 0.75
C ASP A 47 -29.33 8.87 -0.05
N PHE A 48 -30.15 7.95 -0.56
CA PHE A 48 -29.67 6.81 -1.33
C PHE A 48 -28.95 7.22 -2.62
N VAL A 49 -29.44 8.25 -3.31
CA VAL A 49 -28.88 8.70 -4.59
C VAL A 49 -27.53 9.39 -4.36
N PHE A 50 -27.43 10.22 -3.32
CA PHE A 50 -26.18 10.86 -2.94
C PHE A 50 -25.13 9.84 -2.47
N GLY A 51 -25.53 8.90 -1.61
CA GLY A 51 -24.65 7.83 -1.12
C GLY A 51 -24.09 6.96 -2.24
N LEU A 52 -24.93 6.61 -3.22
CA LEU A 52 -24.51 5.81 -4.38
C LEU A 52 -23.53 6.55 -5.28
N LYS A 53 -23.74 7.86 -5.52
CA LYS A 53 -22.77 8.69 -6.26
C LYS A 53 -21.42 8.73 -5.56
N ASN A 54 -21.41 8.95 -4.24
CA ASN A 54 -20.17 8.95 -3.45
C ASN A 54 -19.48 7.58 -3.43
N LEU A 55 -20.25 6.49 -3.43
CA LEU A 55 -19.72 5.14 -3.51
C LEU A 55 -18.96 4.92 -4.82
N LEU A 56 -19.55 5.34 -5.95
CA LEU A 56 -18.91 5.20 -7.27
C LEU A 56 -17.62 6.02 -7.37
N VAL A 57 -17.63 7.26 -6.87
CA VAL A 57 -16.41 8.08 -6.78
C VAL A 57 -15.37 7.39 -5.91
N THR A 58 -15.76 6.94 -4.71
CA THR A 58 -14.84 6.26 -3.78
C THR A 58 -14.27 4.97 -4.37
N LEU A 59 -15.07 4.22 -5.12
CA LEU A 59 -14.62 3.01 -5.83
C LEU A 59 -13.51 3.34 -6.84
N ILE A 60 -13.67 4.42 -7.61
CA ILE A 60 -12.63 4.88 -8.54
C ILE A 60 -11.36 5.29 -7.78
N LEU A 61 -11.50 6.03 -6.68
CA LEU A 61 -10.36 6.46 -5.86
C LEU A 61 -9.59 5.27 -5.26
N VAL A 62 -10.31 4.30 -4.68
CA VAL A 62 -9.71 3.07 -4.13
C VAL A 62 -9.05 2.27 -5.25
N ALA A 63 -9.68 2.15 -6.42
CA ALA A 63 -9.11 1.46 -7.58
C ALA A 63 -7.80 2.10 -8.05
N LEU A 64 -7.72 3.43 -8.10
CA LEU A 64 -6.50 4.15 -8.44
C LEU A 64 -5.38 3.90 -7.42
N ALA A 65 -5.68 3.98 -6.13
CA ALA A 65 -4.71 3.70 -5.07
C ALA A 65 -4.20 2.24 -5.13
N PHE A 66 -5.09 1.27 -5.36
CA PHE A 66 -4.72 -0.14 -5.52
C PHE A 66 -3.92 -0.41 -6.79
N LEU A 67 -4.22 0.29 -7.88
CA LEU A 67 -3.47 0.18 -9.12
C LEU A 67 -2.03 0.64 -8.92
N VAL A 68 -1.81 1.81 -8.30
CA VAL A 68 -0.45 2.31 -8.00
C VAL A 68 0.32 1.32 -7.11
N ARG A 69 -0.34 0.85 -6.05
CA ARG A 69 0.19 -0.18 -5.14
C ARG A 69 0.67 -1.43 -5.87
N GLU A 70 -0.18 -2.03 -6.70
CA GLU A 70 0.09 -3.29 -7.38
C GLU A 70 1.12 -3.13 -8.51
N LEU A 71 1.12 -2.00 -9.22
CA LEU A 71 2.15 -1.67 -10.19
C LEU A 71 3.53 -1.59 -9.53
N ALA A 72 3.64 -0.94 -8.37
CA ALA A 72 4.90 -0.84 -7.63
C ALA A 72 5.43 -2.21 -7.15
N HIS A 73 4.55 -3.04 -6.62
CA HIS A 73 4.88 -4.43 -6.26
C HIS A 73 5.39 -5.23 -7.45
N ARG A 74 4.67 -5.19 -8.58
CA ARG A 74 5.01 -5.96 -9.79
C ARG A 74 6.30 -5.50 -10.43
N THR A 75 6.51 -4.19 -10.53
CA THR A 75 7.73 -3.63 -11.11
C THR A 75 8.97 -4.04 -10.32
N ILE A 76 8.96 -3.89 -8.98
CA ILE A 76 10.08 -4.26 -8.13
C ILE A 76 10.28 -5.78 -8.07
N ALA A 77 9.20 -6.57 -8.00
CA ALA A 77 9.27 -8.03 -8.06
C ALA A 77 9.93 -8.50 -9.38
N THR A 78 9.48 -7.99 -10.51
CA THR A 78 9.96 -8.37 -11.84
C THR A 78 11.43 -7.99 -12.03
N TRP A 79 11.81 -6.82 -11.54
CA TRP A 79 13.19 -6.35 -11.56
C TRP A 79 14.12 -7.30 -10.78
N LEU A 80 13.70 -7.72 -9.58
CA LEU A 80 14.43 -8.67 -8.74
C LEU A 80 14.41 -10.12 -9.27
N GLY A 81 13.50 -10.45 -10.19
CA GLY A 81 13.35 -11.79 -10.78
C GLY A 81 12.34 -12.68 -10.04
N TYR A 82 11.29 -12.07 -9.53
CA TYR A 82 10.15 -12.72 -8.90
C TYR A 82 8.85 -12.37 -9.63
N ARG A 83 7.85 -13.23 -9.45
CA ARG A 83 6.47 -12.97 -9.86
C ARG A 83 5.66 -12.60 -8.62
N SER A 84 4.95 -11.49 -8.72
CA SER A 84 4.02 -11.00 -7.70
C SER A 84 2.59 -11.33 -8.12
N GLN A 85 1.80 -11.90 -7.22
CA GLN A 85 0.38 -12.16 -7.42
C GLN A 85 -0.41 -11.68 -6.20
N TYR A 86 -1.47 -10.94 -6.42
CA TYR A 86 -2.38 -10.52 -5.37
C TYR A 86 -3.36 -11.64 -5.01
N LYS A 87 -3.48 -11.94 -3.71
CA LYS A 87 -4.47 -12.87 -3.16
C LYS A 87 -5.30 -12.15 -2.09
N ALA A 88 -6.59 -11.97 -2.37
CA ALA A 88 -7.51 -11.36 -1.41
C ALA A 88 -7.58 -12.18 -0.10
N TRP A 89 -7.61 -11.48 1.02
CA TRP A 89 -7.77 -12.10 2.35
C TRP A 89 -9.21 -11.90 2.81
N LEU A 90 -10.08 -12.83 2.43
CA LEU A 90 -11.53 -12.73 2.66
C LEU A 90 -11.87 -12.51 4.14
N LEU A 91 -11.19 -13.20 5.06
CA LEU A 91 -11.41 -13.01 6.50
C LEU A 91 -11.06 -11.58 6.93
N GLY A 92 -9.94 -11.03 6.45
CA GLY A 92 -9.56 -9.65 6.71
C GLY A 92 -10.60 -8.65 6.20
N LEU A 93 -11.12 -8.86 4.99
CA LEU A 93 -12.15 -8.03 4.39
C LEU A 93 -13.47 -8.08 5.19
N VAL A 94 -13.90 -9.26 5.64
CA VAL A 94 -15.09 -9.43 6.49
C VAL A 94 -14.89 -8.76 7.85
N ILE A 95 -13.72 -8.93 8.47
CA ILE A 95 -13.39 -8.25 9.74
C ILE A 95 -13.43 -6.73 9.55
N GLY A 96 -12.87 -6.22 8.45
CA GLY A 96 -12.92 -4.79 8.12
C GLY A 96 -14.33 -4.27 7.96
N LEU A 97 -15.20 -5.07 7.34
CA LEU A 97 -16.62 -4.74 7.20
C LEU A 97 -17.32 -4.69 8.57
N VAL A 98 -17.11 -5.68 9.44
CA VAL A 98 -17.68 -5.70 10.80
C VAL A 98 -17.19 -4.50 11.61
N ILE A 99 -15.90 -4.18 11.56
CA ILE A 99 -15.34 -3.01 12.25
C ILE A 99 -15.94 -1.71 11.69
N ALA A 100 -16.19 -1.62 10.39
CA ALA A 100 -16.86 -0.46 9.81
C ALA A 100 -18.26 -0.26 10.39
N PHE A 101 -19.05 -1.33 10.53
CA PHE A 101 -20.37 -1.27 11.18
C PHE A 101 -20.29 -0.91 12.67
N VAL A 102 -19.40 -1.55 13.43
CA VAL A 102 -19.26 -1.32 14.89
C VAL A 102 -18.73 0.10 15.19
N SER A 103 -17.78 0.59 14.38
CA SER A 103 -17.19 1.92 14.55
C SER A 103 -17.99 3.04 13.88
N ASN A 104 -19.12 2.73 13.24
CA ASN A 104 -19.91 3.64 12.42
C ASN A 104 -19.04 4.39 11.38
N GLY A 105 -18.10 3.65 10.76
CA GLY A 105 -17.18 4.16 9.74
C GLY A 105 -16.06 5.08 10.25
N ARG A 106 -15.86 5.23 11.57
CA ARG A 106 -14.82 6.12 12.12
C ARG A 106 -13.41 5.55 11.99
N LEU A 107 -13.29 4.23 12.02
CA LEU A 107 -12.01 3.52 11.94
C LEU A 107 -12.05 2.56 10.74
N PRO A 108 -11.49 2.95 9.58
CA PRO A 108 -11.42 2.05 8.45
C PRO A 108 -10.35 0.99 8.73
N PHE A 109 -10.74 -0.24 9.07
CA PHE A 109 -9.78 -1.35 9.14
C PHE A 109 -9.57 -1.95 7.75
N ILE A 110 -8.35 -1.84 7.24
CA ILE A 110 -8.03 -2.20 5.85
C ILE A 110 -7.19 -3.46 5.83
N ALA A 111 -7.84 -4.59 5.60
CA ALA A 111 -7.20 -5.89 5.44
C ALA A 111 -7.56 -6.48 4.07
N ALA A 112 -6.93 -5.93 3.03
CA ALA A 112 -7.30 -6.24 1.65
C ALA A 112 -6.87 -7.66 1.23
N GLY A 113 -5.59 -7.96 1.40
CA GLY A 113 -5.04 -9.19 0.88
C GLY A 113 -3.57 -9.37 1.17
N THR A 114 -3.08 -10.53 0.75
CA THR A 114 -1.70 -10.94 0.83
C THR A 114 -1.06 -10.94 -0.54
N LEU A 115 0.26 -10.73 -0.52
CA LEU A 115 1.10 -10.82 -1.69
C LEU A 115 1.61 -12.25 -1.83
N VAL A 116 1.39 -12.94 -2.93
CA VAL A 116 2.00 -14.25 -3.20
C VAL A 116 3.21 -14.01 -4.10
N ILE A 117 4.40 -14.38 -3.62
CA ILE A 117 5.66 -14.19 -4.37
C ILE A 117 6.18 -15.55 -4.79
N THR A 118 6.32 -15.73 -6.10
CA THR A 118 6.86 -16.95 -6.70
C THR A 118 8.17 -16.63 -7.40
N HIS A 119 9.19 -17.47 -7.23
CA HIS A 119 10.47 -17.27 -7.88
C HIS A 119 10.39 -17.60 -9.38
N LEU A 120 11.15 -16.88 -10.22
CA LEU A 120 11.25 -17.15 -11.65
C LEU A 120 12.57 -17.88 -11.94
N PRO A 121 12.58 -19.23 -12.04
CA PRO A 121 13.80 -20.02 -12.10
C PRO A 121 14.67 -19.66 -13.30
N VAL A 122 14.07 -19.48 -14.49
CA VAL A 122 14.76 -19.15 -15.75
C VAL A 122 15.52 -17.81 -15.65
N HIS A 123 14.97 -16.83 -14.93
CA HIS A 123 15.57 -15.49 -14.84
C HIS A 123 16.53 -15.33 -13.64
N ARG A 124 16.79 -16.40 -12.90
CA ARG A 124 17.72 -16.43 -11.76
C ARG A 124 18.89 -17.41 -11.94
N LEU A 125 19.05 -17.99 -13.13
CA LEU A 125 20.22 -18.81 -13.47
C LEU A 125 21.52 -18.01 -13.21
N GLY A 126 22.43 -18.61 -12.44
CA GLY A 126 23.69 -17.99 -12.02
C GLY A 126 23.64 -17.06 -10.80
N LYS A 127 22.47 -16.90 -10.14
CA LYS A 127 22.40 -16.21 -8.83
C LYS A 127 22.64 -17.23 -7.69
N GLY A 128 23.45 -16.87 -6.69
CA GLY A 128 23.93 -17.77 -5.64
C GLY A 128 22.89 -18.37 -4.68
N TYR A 129 21.60 -18.02 -4.80
CA TYR A 129 20.54 -18.59 -3.98
C TYR A 129 19.34 -18.94 -4.85
N TYR A 130 18.91 -20.21 -4.81
CA TYR A 130 17.71 -20.71 -5.48
C TYR A 130 16.43 -20.23 -4.77
N GLU A 131 16.49 -20.14 -3.45
CA GLU A 131 15.34 -19.81 -2.59
C GLU A 131 14.93 -18.32 -2.60
N LEU A 132 13.76 -18.07 -2.02
CA LEU A 132 13.22 -16.73 -1.76
C LEU A 132 14.06 -16.04 -0.68
N SER A 133 14.87 -15.06 -1.08
CA SER A 133 15.62 -14.26 -0.11
C SER A 133 14.64 -13.38 0.68
N VAL A 134 14.68 -13.52 2.02
CA VAL A 134 13.86 -12.71 2.95
C VAL A 134 14.11 -11.21 2.76
N LYS A 135 15.34 -10.82 2.43
CA LYS A 135 15.69 -9.44 2.08
C LYS A 135 14.90 -8.98 0.86
N HIS A 136 14.98 -9.71 -0.25
CA HIS A 136 14.23 -9.38 -1.48
C HIS A 136 12.71 -9.34 -1.23
N LEU A 137 12.19 -10.24 -0.39
CA LEU A 137 10.79 -10.25 0.01
C LEU A 137 10.40 -8.93 0.69
N GLY A 138 11.24 -8.42 1.58
CA GLY A 138 11.05 -7.12 2.24
C GLY A 138 11.10 -5.95 1.26
N TRP A 139 12.05 -5.93 0.32
CA TRP A 139 12.13 -4.88 -0.72
C TRP A 139 10.88 -4.84 -1.61
N ILE A 140 10.35 -6.01 -1.98
CA ILE A 140 9.09 -6.07 -2.75
C ILE A 140 7.93 -5.61 -1.88
N ALA A 141 7.84 -6.07 -0.63
CA ALA A 141 6.75 -5.74 0.27
C ALA A 141 6.64 -4.22 0.54
N MET A 142 7.78 -3.55 0.76
CA MET A 142 7.82 -2.10 1.01
C MET A 142 7.57 -1.23 -0.22
N ALA A 143 7.67 -1.78 -1.43
CA ALA A 143 7.45 -1.03 -2.68
C ALA A 143 6.04 -0.41 -2.76
N ALA A 144 5.01 -1.15 -2.34
CA ALA A 144 3.62 -0.68 -2.31
C ALA A 144 3.41 0.54 -1.41
N PRO A 145 3.72 0.48 -0.10
CA PRO A 145 3.47 1.60 0.80
C PRO A 145 4.29 2.83 0.41
N ILE A 146 5.51 2.67 -0.12
CA ILE A 146 6.31 3.79 -0.65
C ILE A 146 5.62 4.42 -1.86
N ALA A 147 5.14 3.62 -2.82
CA ALA A 147 4.44 4.14 -3.99
C ALA A 147 3.13 4.85 -3.63
N ASN A 148 2.37 4.30 -2.68
CA ASN A 148 1.16 4.95 -2.17
C ASN A 148 1.48 6.25 -1.43
N MET A 149 2.57 6.32 -0.67
CA MET A 149 3.02 7.57 -0.04
C MET A 149 3.33 8.65 -1.08
N LEU A 150 4.08 8.30 -2.12
CA LEU A 150 4.38 9.23 -3.22
C LEU A 150 3.11 9.67 -3.97
N PHE A 151 2.18 8.73 -4.17
CA PHE A 151 0.89 9.04 -4.79
C PHE A 151 0.03 9.97 -3.92
N ALA A 152 0.03 9.78 -2.59
CA ALA A 152 -0.66 10.67 -1.66
C ALA A 152 -0.10 12.10 -1.71
N ILE A 153 1.23 12.27 -1.83
CA ILE A 153 1.86 13.59 -1.99
C ILE A 153 1.42 14.26 -3.30
N LEU A 154 1.36 13.49 -4.39
CA LEU A 154 0.85 13.98 -5.67
C LEU A 154 -0.62 14.39 -5.58
N LEU A 155 -1.47 13.58 -4.95
CA LEU A 155 -2.89 13.88 -4.73
C LEU A 155 -3.08 15.14 -3.87
N LYS A 156 -2.28 15.33 -2.82
CA LYS A 156 -2.33 16.57 -2.02
C LYS A 156 -1.96 17.80 -2.84
N SER A 157 -0.96 17.66 -3.71
CA SER A 157 -0.53 18.76 -4.58
C SER A 157 -1.61 19.13 -5.59
N LEU A 158 -2.30 18.13 -6.17
CA LEU A 158 -3.46 18.33 -7.04
C LEU A 158 -4.66 18.92 -6.29
N SER A 159 -4.90 18.49 -5.05
CA SER A 159 -5.98 19.02 -4.19
C SER A 159 -5.80 20.52 -3.96
N VAL A 160 -4.59 20.97 -3.63
CA VAL A 160 -4.32 22.41 -3.44
C VAL A 160 -4.39 23.20 -4.75
N ALA A 161 -3.94 22.62 -5.86
CA ALA A 161 -3.98 23.30 -7.16
C ALA A 161 -5.41 23.47 -7.71
N THR A 162 -6.31 22.51 -7.45
CA THR A 162 -7.68 22.50 -8.00
C THR A 162 -8.75 22.94 -7.00
N GLY A 163 -8.47 22.85 -5.70
CA GLY A 163 -9.46 23.10 -4.64
C GLY A 163 -10.53 22.00 -4.50
N LEU A 164 -10.40 20.87 -5.19
CA LEU A 164 -11.41 19.80 -5.16
C LEU A 164 -11.21 18.86 -3.96
N GLU A 165 -12.27 18.70 -3.16
CA GLU A 165 -12.31 17.81 -1.98
C GLU A 165 -12.10 16.33 -2.34
N VAL A 166 -12.41 15.94 -3.59
CA VAL A 166 -12.22 14.57 -4.08
C VAL A 166 -10.77 14.12 -3.98
N PHE A 167 -9.81 15.00 -4.24
CA PHE A 167 -8.38 14.68 -4.14
C PHE A 167 -7.91 14.56 -2.69
N GLU A 168 -8.50 15.32 -1.77
CA GLU A 168 -8.21 15.18 -0.35
C GLU A 168 -8.73 13.84 0.19
N LYS A 169 -9.95 13.45 -0.21
CA LYS A 169 -10.49 12.11 0.09
C LYS A 169 -9.61 11.01 -0.50
N ALA A 170 -9.15 11.16 -1.74
CA ALA A 170 -8.25 10.21 -2.40
C ALA A 170 -6.91 10.08 -1.67
N MET A 171 -6.33 11.20 -1.23
CA MET A 171 -5.11 11.22 -0.43
C MET A 171 -5.31 10.46 0.88
N MET A 172 -6.41 10.75 1.61
CA MET A 172 -6.72 10.08 2.88
C MET A 172 -6.85 8.57 2.72
N ILE A 173 -7.58 8.10 1.70
CA ILE A 173 -7.71 6.67 1.36
C ILE A 173 -6.33 6.04 1.11
N THR A 174 -5.50 6.72 0.31
CA THR A 174 -4.17 6.22 -0.07
C THR A 174 -3.23 6.10 1.13
N ILE A 175 -3.23 7.10 2.03
CA ILE A 175 -2.46 7.09 3.27
C ILE A 175 -2.88 5.92 4.16
N TRP A 176 -4.19 5.72 4.36
CA TRP A 176 -4.68 4.61 5.17
C TRP A 176 -4.26 3.26 4.60
N ILE A 177 -4.38 3.05 3.29
CA ILE A 177 -3.92 1.80 2.64
C ILE A 177 -2.42 1.60 2.89
N ALA A 178 -1.60 2.65 2.77
CA ALA A 178 -0.15 2.57 2.99
C ALA A 178 0.22 2.24 4.45
N LEU A 179 -0.48 2.84 5.42
CA LEU A 179 -0.25 2.60 6.85
C LEU A 179 -0.65 1.17 7.26
N PHE A 180 -1.82 0.70 6.85
CA PHE A 180 -2.27 -0.67 7.16
C PHE A 180 -1.41 -1.73 6.49
N ASP A 181 -0.87 -1.46 5.30
CA ASP A 181 0.06 -2.37 4.64
C ASP A 181 1.35 -2.60 5.44
N MET A 182 1.81 -1.61 6.21
CA MET A 182 3.02 -1.72 7.02
C MET A 182 2.79 -2.28 8.42
N VAL A 183 1.59 -2.73 8.77
CA VAL A 183 1.37 -3.41 10.06
C VAL A 183 2.21 -4.71 10.12
N PRO A 184 2.95 -4.97 11.21
CA PRO A 184 3.90 -6.09 11.30
C PRO A 184 3.20 -7.41 11.66
N ILE A 185 2.04 -7.68 11.07
CA ILE A 185 1.22 -8.87 11.34
C ILE A 185 1.01 -9.62 10.01
N PRO A 186 1.33 -10.91 9.89
CA PRO A 186 0.93 -11.69 8.72
C PRO A 186 -0.60 -11.67 8.59
N PRO A 187 -1.18 -11.37 7.42
CA PRO A 187 -0.60 -11.46 6.08
C PRO A 187 -0.15 -10.13 5.44
N PHE A 188 -0.09 -9.03 6.21
CA PHE A 188 0.29 -7.70 5.73
C PHE A 188 1.76 -7.64 5.26
N ASN A 189 2.05 -6.67 4.39
CA ASN A 189 3.37 -6.47 3.81
C ASN A 189 4.42 -6.08 4.88
N GLY A 190 4.01 -5.38 5.93
CA GLY A 190 4.86 -4.95 7.04
C GLY A 190 5.60 -6.11 7.70
N SER A 191 4.95 -7.27 7.86
CA SER A 191 5.59 -8.47 8.41
C SER A 191 6.82 -8.89 7.59
N ARG A 192 6.72 -8.89 6.26
CA ARG A 192 7.80 -9.27 5.34
C ARG A 192 8.91 -8.25 5.31
N THR A 193 8.57 -6.97 5.38
CA THR A 193 9.55 -5.88 5.49
C THR A 193 10.32 -5.98 6.81
N PHE A 194 9.62 -6.25 7.91
CA PHE A 194 10.22 -6.42 9.24
C PHE A 194 11.22 -7.59 9.28
N PHE A 195 10.82 -8.77 8.77
CA PHE A 195 11.73 -9.92 8.69
C PHE A 195 12.86 -9.74 7.67
N GLY A 196 12.65 -8.93 6.63
CA GLY A 196 13.70 -8.58 5.66
C GLY A 196 14.79 -7.69 6.26
N SER A 197 14.40 -6.65 6.98
CA SER A 197 15.30 -5.81 7.77
C SER A 197 14.51 -4.97 8.77
N ARG A 198 14.75 -5.20 10.06
CA ARG A 198 14.14 -4.43 11.17
C ARG A 198 14.37 -2.93 11.04
N TYR A 199 15.57 -2.51 10.63
CA TYR A 199 15.93 -1.10 10.49
C TYR A 199 15.19 -0.43 9.33
N VAL A 200 15.11 -1.11 8.18
CA VAL A 200 14.39 -0.59 7.01
C VAL A 200 12.91 -0.47 7.32
N TYR A 201 12.34 -1.47 8.00
CA TYR A 201 10.95 -1.41 8.44
C TYR A 201 10.67 -0.20 9.34
N VAL A 202 11.46 -0.01 10.40
CA VAL A 202 11.28 1.11 11.35
C VAL A 202 11.42 2.45 10.65
N PHE A 203 12.42 2.59 9.77
CA PHE A 203 12.63 3.80 8.98
C PHE A 203 11.43 4.10 8.08
N VAL A 204 10.96 3.13 7.30
CA VAL A 204 9.84 3.34 6.36
C VAL A 204 8.54 3.60 7.10
N LEU A 205 8.26 2.88 8.21
CA LEU A 205 7.07 3.13 9.02
C LEU A 205 7.10 4.53 9.66
N GLY A 206 8.24 4.93 10.24
CA GLY A 206 8.43 6.27 10.78
C GLY A 206 8.26 7.35 9.71
N ALA A 207 8.82 7.13 8.52
CA ALA A 207 8.66 8.04 7.38
C ALA A 207 7.20 8.13 6.90
N LEU A 208 6.48 7.01 6.84
CA LEU A 208 5.06 6.99 6.44
C LEU A 208 4.18 7.76 7.43
N ILE A 209 4.36 7.51 8.73
CA ILE A 209 3.60 8.21 9.79
C ILE A 209 3.95 9.70 9.75
N GLY A 210 5.24 10.04 9.65
CA GLY A 210 5.68 11.42 9.51
C GLY A 210 5.09 12.11 8.28
N CYS A 211 5.11 11.44 7.12
CA CYS A 211 4.52 11.95 5.88
C CYS A 211 3.02 12.17 6.03
N ALA A 212 2.29 11.20 6.61
CA ALA A 212 0.85 11.28 6.84
C ALA A 212 0.47 12.49 7.71
N LEU A 213 1.25 12.79 8.75
CA LEU A 213 1.03 13.95 9.61
C LEU A 213 1.36 15.26 8.89
N LEU A 214 2.47 15.31 8.15
CA LEU A 214 2.92 16.51 7.45
C LEU A 214 2.00 16.89 6.29
N LEU A 215 1.43 15.91 5.58
CA LEU A 215 0.52 16.14 4.46
C LEU A 215 -0.77 16.88 4.84
N LYS A 216 -1.11 16.91 6.14
CA LYS A 216 -2.23 17.73 6.64
C LYS A 216 -1.93 19.23 6.52
N TYR A 217 -0.67 19.62 6.70
CA TYR A 217 -0.27 21.03 6.83
C TYR A 217 0.56 21.54 5.64
N LEU A 218 1.29 20.66 4.96
CA LEU A 218 2.30 21.01 3.97
C LEU A 218 2.03 20.32 2.63
N THR A 219 2.52 20.92 1.54
CA THR A 219 2.41 20.41 0.17
C THR A 219 3.74 20.42 -0.56
N GLY A 220 3.80 19.78 -1.74
CA GLY A 220 4.99 19.73 -2.58
C GLY A 220 6.08 18.81 -2.03
N ILE A 221 7.34 19.26 -2.06
CA ILE A 221 8.52 18.46 -1.73
C ILE A 221 8.78 18.42 -0.21
N VAL A 222 8.28 19.41 0.54
CA VAL A 222 8.54 19.55 1.98
C VAL A 222 8.08 18.33 2.81
N PRO A 223 6.89 17.72 2.56
CA PRO A 223 6.49 16.49 3.24
C PRO A 223 7.45 15.32 3.02
N ILE A 224 8.14 15.26 1.87
CA ILE A 224 9.12 14.20 1.56
C ILE A 224 10.36 14.35 2.44
N LEU A 225 10.91 15.57 2.48
CA LEU A 225 12.09 15.85 3.31
C LEU A 225 11.79 15.66 4.79
N GLY A 226 10.63 16.14 5.24
CA GLY A 226 10.18 15.94 6.62
C GLY A 226 9.92 14.48 6.95
N ALA A 227 9.35 13.69 6.04
CA ALA A 227 9.17 12.25 6.21
C ALA A 227 10.52 11.52 6.35
N ILE A 228 11.52 11.87 5.54
CA ILE A 228 12.86 11.27 5.64
C ILE A 228 13.52 11.65 6.97
N ALA A 229 13.43 12.92 7.39
CA ALA A 229 13.97 13.37 8.67
C ALA A 229 13.31 12.68 9.86
N LEU A 230 11.98 12.56 9.86
CA LEU A 230 11.24 11.84 10.89
C LEU A 230 11.53 10.34 10.89
N GLY A 231 11.62 9.71 9.72
CA GLY A 231 12.03 8.31 9.59
C GLY A 231 13.43 8.07 10.15
N ALA A 232 14.38 8.96 9.88
CA ALA A 232 15.74 8.89 10.43
C ALA A 232 15.76 9.10 11.94
N LEU A 233 14.96 10.04 12.47
CA LEU A 233 14.82 10.27 13.90
C LEU A 233 14.27 9.02 14.61
N VAL A 234 13.19 8.44 14.09
CA VAL A 234 12.59 7.21 14.64
C VAL A 234 13.60 6.06 14.61
N LEU A 235 14.37 5.93 13.52
CA LEU A 235 15.42 4.93 13.42
C LEU A 235 16.54 5.13 14.46
N LEU A 236 16.98 6.38 14.68
CA LEU A 236 17.99 6.71 15.68
C LEU A 236 17.49 6.38 17.10
N VAL A 237 16.24 6.75 17.42
CA VAL A 237 15.62 6.40 18.70
C VAL A 237 15.57 4.89 18.86
N PHE A 238 15.12 4.15 17.84
CA PHE A 238 15.07 2.70 17.87
C PHE A 238 16.47 2.09 18.11
N PHE A 239 17.50 2.58 17.43
CA PHE A 239 18.87 2.14 17.61
C PHE A 239 19.38 2.38 19.04
N MET A 240 19.12 3.56 19.61
CA MET A 240 19.56 3.91 20.96
C MET A 240 18.89 3.06 22.07
N TYR A 241 17.59 2.78 21.94
CA TYR A 241 16.82 2.14 23.02
C TYR A 241 16.71 0.62 22.90
N VAL A 242 16.63 0.10 21.67
CA VAL A 242 16.37 -1.33 21.42
C VAL A 242 17.67 -2.07 21.16
N ASP A 243 18.54 -1.54 20.31
CA ASP A 243 19.71 -2.29 19.83
C ASP A 243 20.89 -2.21 20.80
N LYS A 244 21.06 -1.07 21.50
CA LYS A 244 22.14 -0.89 22.48
C LYS A 244 22.02 -1.76 23.74
N LYS A 245 20.91 -2.49 23.90
CA LYS A 245 20.61 -3.35 25.06
C LYS A 245 20.82 -4.85 24.77
N TRP A 246 21.25 -5.20 23.57
CA TRP A 246 21.65 -6.55 23.17
C TRP A 246 23.14 -6.56 22.83
#